data_AF-A0AAN8HCS0-F1
#
_entry.id   AF-A0AAN8HCS0-F1
#
_cell.length_a   1.000
_cell.length_b   1.000
_cell.length_c   1.000
_cell.angle_alpha   90.00
_cell.angle_beta   90.00
_cell.angle_gamma   90.00
#
_symmetry.space_group_name_H-M   'P 1'
#
loop_
_entity.id
_entity.type
_entity.pdbx_description
1 polymer ?
#
loop_
_entity_poly.entity_id
_entity_poly.type
_entity_poly.pdbx_seq_one_letter_code
_entity_poly.pdbx_strand_id
1 'polypeptide(L)'
;MSVIEIGRFMYFAFGSNLLKERLQLANPTAIFYTTGRLKDYKLNFGVYQKYVDNIWHGGVATIEPCRGAEVWGVIWTLSNKNLLSLDNQEGVNASYYSPLEISVETDKGLLLCRTYQMNNFHACPPSLQYKQVVCLGAEQNGLPVDYLKRLQAIETNNYSGPSLLDEITTVKKVD
;
A
#
# COMPACT_ATOMS: atom_id res chain seq x y z
N MET A 1 10.51 23.58 5.49
CA MET A 1 11.23 22.30 5.67
C MET A 1 10.46 21.50 6.69
N SER A 2 9.82 20.39 6.29
CA SER A 2 9.15 19.53 7.27
C SER A 2 10.23 18.78 8.04
N VAL A 3 10.35 19.08 9.32
CA VAL A 3 11.19 18.32 10.23
C VAL A 3 10.56 16.94 10.32
N ILE A 4 11.22 15.91 9.78
CA ILE A 4 10.91 14.54 10.17
C ILE A 4 11.18 14.51 11.67
N GLU A 5 10.14 14.30 12.48
CA GLU A 5 10.32 14.21 13.94
C GLU A 5 11.39 13.16 14.26
N ILE A 6 12.27 13.50 15.20
CA ILE A 6 13.34 12.60 15.65
C ILE A 6 12.69 11.27 16.07
N GLY A 7 13.15 10.17 15.46
CA GLY A 7 12.61 8.84 15.75
C GLY A 7 11.43 8.40 14.88
N ARG A 8 11.15 9.10 13.78
CA ARG A 8 10.16 8.68 12.78
C ARG A 8 10.77 8.51 11.37
N PHE A 9 10.09 7.75 10.52
CA PHE A 9 10.42 7.58 9.10
C PHE A 9 9.19 7.78 8.21
N MET A 10 9.45 8.10 6.94
CA MET A 10 8.43 8.24 5.90
C MET A 10 8.21 6.91 5.19
N TYR A 11 6.95 6.50 5.07
CA TYR A 11 6.53 5.27 4.42
C TYR A 11 5.56 5.59 3.28
N PHE A 12 5.92 5.19 2.07
CA PHE A 12 5.07 5.31 0.89
C PHE A 12 4.25 4.04 0.71
N ALA A 13 2.94 4.16 0.91
CA ALA A 13 1.96 3.10 0.68
C ALA A 13 1.26 3.29 -0.66
N PHE A 14 1.11 2.20 -1.43
CA PHE A 14 0.42 2.18 -2.72
C PHE A 14 -0.61 1.03 -2.85
N GLY A 15 -0.74 0.18 -1.83
CA GLY A 15 -1.66 -0.96 -1.77
C GLY A 15 -2.72 -0.79 -0.67
N SER A 16 -3.05 -1.86 0.06
CA SER A 16 -4.09 -1.79 1.11
C SER A 16 -3.80 -0.78 2.22
N ASN A 17 -2.52 -0.47 2.48
CA ASN A 17 -2.09 0.55 3.45
C ASN A 17 -2.33 1.99 2.97
N LEU A 18 -2.96 2.20 1.80
CA LEU A 18 -3.55 3.49 1.46
C LEU A 18 -4.67 3.86 2.44
N LEU A 19 -5.39 2.88 2.99
CA LEU A 19 -6.48 3.13 3.93
C LEU A 19 -5.94 3.22 5.35
N LYS A 20 -6.26 4.33 6.06
CA LYS A 20 -5.80 4.58 7.43
C LYS A 20 -6.16 3.44 8.37
N GLU A 21 -7.42 3.01 8.35
CA GLU A 21 -7.94 1.99 9.26
C GLU A 21 -7.24 0.65 9.04
N ARG A 22 -6.94 0.30 7.77
CA ARG A 22 -6.15 -0.89 7.46
C ARG A 22 -4.74 -0.81 8.03
N LEU A 23 -4.04 0.31 7.82
CA LEU A 23 -2.67 0.48 8.27
C LEU A 23 -2.59 0.47 9.81
N GLN A 24 -3.55 1.12 10.47
CA GLN A 24 -3.57 1.28 11.92
C GLN A 24 -3.91 -0.01 12.69
N LEU A 25 -4.47 -1.04 12.05
CA LEU A 25 -4.62 -2.38 12.67
C LEU A 25 -3.30 -2.91 13.24
N ALA A 26 -2.19 -2.69 12.54
CA ALA A 26 -0.85 -3.11 12.98
C ALA A 26 0.05 -1.92 13.36
N ASN A 27 -0.29 -0.70 12.94
CA ASN A 27 0.52 0.50 13.14
C ASN A 27 -0.34 1.66 13.70
N PRO A 28 -0.85 1.56 14.94
CA PRO A 28 -1.85 2.48 15.48
C PRO A 28 -1.39 3.95 15.58
N THR A 29 -0.08 4.19 15.57
CA THR A 29 0.53 5.53 15.64
C THR A 29 0.93 6.10 14.28
N ALA A 30 0.53 5.45 13.17
CA ALA A 30 0.72 5.96 11.83
C ALA A 30 -0.09 7.25 11.63
N ILE A 31 0.55 8.27 11.09
CA ILE A 31 -0.02 9.60 10.88
C ILE A 31 0.10 9.95 9.40
N PHE A 32 -0.99 10.41 8.79
CA PHE A 32 -0.99 10.91 7.42
C PHE A 32 -0.03 12.10 7.30
N TYR A 33 0.78 12.14 6.25
CA TYR A 33 1.72 13.23 6.03
C TYR A 33 1.44 14.01 4.73
N THR A 34 1.37 13.33 3.59
CA THR A 34 0.94 13.90 2.29
C THR A 34 0.67 12.77 1.28
N THR A 35 0.13 13.11 0.11
CA THR A 35 0.10 12.20 -1.05
C THR A 35 1.28 12.46 -1.97
N GLY A 36 1.65 11.47 -2.78
CA GLY A 36 2.80 11.61 -3.66
C GLY A 36 2.77 10.69 -4.86
N ARG A 37 3.61 11.02 -5.84
CA ARG A 37 3.78 10.31 -7.09
C ARG A 37 5.18 9.70 -7.16
N LEU A 38 5.23 8.38 -7.32
CA LEU A 38 6.42 7.64 -7.68
C LEU A 38 6.47 7.50 -9.21
N LYS A 39 7.47 8.12 -9.84
CA LYS A 39 7.67 8.06 -11.29
C LYS A 39 8.49 6.85 -11.70
N ASP A 40 8.30 6.42 -12.94
CA ASP A 40 9.03 5.32 -13.58
C ASP A 40 8.81 3.96 -12.91
N TYR A 41 7.65 3.81 -12.27
CA TYR A 41 7.13 2.56 -11.74
C TYR A 41 5.70 2.33 -12.21
N LYS A 42 5.31 1.06 -12.37
CA LYS A 42 3.92 0.64 -12.58
C LYS A 42 3.42 -0.15 -11.38
N LEU A 43 2.12 -0.03 -11.10
CA LEU A 43 1.41 -0.88 -10.14
C LEU A 43 1.12 -2.24 -10.78
N ASN A 44 1.34 -3.32 -10.05
CA ASN A 44 1.00 -4.68 -10.45
C ASN A 44 0.35 -5.43 -9.27
N PHE A 45 -0.28 -6.57 -9.56
CA PHE A 45 -0.91 -7.43 -8.56
C PHE A 45 -0.45 -8.86 -8.75
N GLY A 46 -0.11 -9.51 -7.65
CA GLY A 46 0.38 -10.87 -7.71
C GLY A 46 0.41 -11.58 -6.38
N VAL A 47 0.86 -12.83 -6.44
CA VAL A 47 1.11 -13.67 -5.28
C VAL A 47 2.54 -14.19 -5.35
N TYR A 48 3.15 -14.38 -4.18
CA TYR A 48 4.51 -14.90 -4.08
C TYR A 48 4.59 -16.37 -4.51
N GLN A 49 3.58 -17.17 -4.16
CA GLN A 49 3.48 -18.58 -4.54
C GLN A 49 2.64 -18.75 -5.80
N LYS A 50 2.71 -19.91 -6.44
CA LYS A 50 1.90 -20.23 -7.65
C LYS A 50 0.39 -20.23 -7.38
N TYR A 51 -0.02 -20.45 -6.13
CA TYR A 51 -1.42 -20.48 -5.72
C TYR A 51 -1.73 -19.32 -4.77
N VAL A 52 -2.99 -18.91 -4.78
CA VAL A 52 -3.50 -17.84 -3.90
C VAL A 52 -3.80 -18.44 -2.53
N ASP A 53 -2.93 -18.18 -1.57
CA ASP A 53 -3.10 -18.55 -0.16
C ASP A 53 -2.70 -17.37 0.74
N ASN A 54 -3.59 -16.38 0.80
CA ASN A 54 -3.43 -15.22 1.66
C ASN A 54 -4.80 -14.67 2.10
N ILE A 55 -4.80 -13.84 3.13
CA ILE A 55 -6.00 -13.24 3.75
C ILE A 55 -6.86 -12.40 2.80
N TRP A 56 -6.31 -12.03 1.64
CA TRP A 56 -7.00 -11.26 0.61
C TRP A 56 -7.57 -12.14 -0.50
N HIS A 57 -7.24 -13.42 -0.56
CA HIS A 57 -7.74 -14.36 -1.55
C HIS A 57 -7.59 -13.86 -3.00
N GLY A 58 -6.52 -13.13 -3.29
CA GLY A 58 -6.17 -12.66 -4.62
C GLY A 58 -4.76 -12.10 -4.69
N GLY A 59 -4.42 -11.51 -5.84
CA GLY A 59 -3.18 -10.77 -6.02
C GLY A 59 -3.14 -9.54 -5.11
N VAL A 60 -2.02 -9.32 -4.42
CA VAL A 60 -1.78 -8.12 -3.63
C VAL A 60 -0.78 -7.19 -4.34
N ALA A 61 -0.82 -5.91 -3.99
CA ALA A 61 -0.13 -4.88 -4.74
C ALA A 61 1.39 -5.00 -4.68
N THR A 62 2.06 -4.83 -5.81
CA THR A 62 3.51 -4.62 -5.92
C THR A 62 3.80 -3.51 -6.93
N ILE A 63 5.03 -3.05 -6.98
CA ILE A 63 5.52 -2.11 -7.98
C ILE A 63 6.66 -2.72 -8.78
N GLU A 64 6.79 -2.33 -10.04
CA GLU A 64 7.89 -2.73 -10.90
C GLU A 64 8.41 -1.51 -11.68
N PRO A 65 9.73 -1.39 -11.91
CA PRO A 65 10.27 -0.36 -12.77
C PRO A 65 9.61 -0.36 -14.15
N CYS A 66 9.13 0.80 -14.58
CA CYS A 66 8.48 0.99 -15.86
C CYS A 66 8.57 2.47 -16.26
N ARG A 67 9.52 2.78 -17.15
CA ARG A 67 9.79 4.16 -17.59
C ARG A 67 8.54 4.81 -18.18
N GLY A 68 8.22 6.01 -17.73
CA GLY A 68 7.04 6.78 -18.16
C GLY A 68 5.74 6.39 -17.46
N ALA A 69 5.73 5.33 -16.65
CA ALA A 69 4.60 5.01 -15.78
C ALA A 69 4.69 5.77 -14.45
N GLU A 70 3.60 5.76 -13.69
CA GLU A 70 3.55 6.37 -12.37
C GLU A 70 2.60 5.63 -11.41
N VAL A 71 3.00 5.60 -10.14
CA VAL A 71 2.21 5.07 -9.03
C VAL A 71 1.95 6.21 -8.05
N TRP A 72 0.67 6.48 -7.80
CA TRP A 72 0.27 7.40 -6.75
C TRP A 72 0.04 6.65 -5.45
N GLY A 73 0.40 7.29 -4.35
CA GLY A 73 0.28 6.70 -3.02
C GLY A 73 0.16 7.72 -1.91
N VAL A 74 0.08 7.20 -0.69
CA VAL A 74 0.02 7.98 0.54
C VAL A 74 1.35 7.85 1.26
N ILE A 75 1.88 8.97 1.71
CA ILE A 75 3.05 9.03 2.58
C ILE A 75 2.56 9.13 4.01
N TRP A 76 2.90 8.13 4.81
CA TRP A 76 2.65 8.06 6.24
C TRP A 76 3.94 8.34 7.00
N THR A 77 3.84 9.03 8.13
CA THR A 77 4.91 9.07 9.09
C THR A 77 4.70 7.95 10.11
N LEU A 78 5.71 7.11 10.37
CA LEU A 78 5.68 6.06 11.40
C LEU A 78 6.83 6.21 12.39
N SER A 79 6.65 5.72 13.62
CA SER A 79 7.75 5.60 14.58
C SER A 79 8.78 4.58 14.11
N ASN A 80 10.07 4.85 14.32
CA ASN A 80 11.15 3.90 14.01
C ASN A 80 11.01 2.59 14.78
N LYS A 81 10.32 2.60 15.92
CA LYS A 81 9.98 1.38 16.69
C LYS A 81 9.06 0.43 15.92
N ASN A 82 8.28 0.94 14.97
CA ASN A 82 7.37 0.16 14.13
C ASN A 82 8.04 -0.44 12.90
N LEU A 83 9.31 -0.11 12.62
CA LEU A 83 10.00 -0.58 11.42
C LEU A 83 10.02 -2.12 11.33
N LEU A 84 10.40 -2.80 12.41
CA LEU A 84 10.41 -4.27 12.45
C LEU A 84 9.00 -4.86 12.33
N SER A 85 7.99 -4.22 12.91
CA SER A 85 6.60 -4.66 12.80
C SER A 85 6.08 -4.54 11.37
N LEU A 86 6.45 -3.45 10.68
CA LEU A 86 6.08 -3.24 9.28
C LEU A 86 6.80 -4.23 8.36
N ASP A 87 8.10 -4.47 8.58
CA ASP A 87 8.87 -5.49 7.84
C ASP A 87 8.28 -6.91 8.03
N ASN A 88 7.83 -7.24 9.24
CA ASN A 88 7.15 -8.50 9.51
C ASN A 88 5.79 -8.59 8.81
N GLN A 89 5.01 -7.50 8.83
CA GLN A 89 3.71 -7.44 8.15
C GLN A 89 3.86 -7.67 6.63
N GLU A 90 4.90 -7.10 6.01
CA GLU A 90 5.17 -7.24 4.58
C GLU A 90 5.94 -8.54 4.24
N GLY A 91 6.23 -9.39 5.24
CA GLY A 91 6.88 -10.68 5.02
C GLY A 91 8.33 -10.60 4.58
N VAL A 92 9.07 -9.57 5.01
CA VAL A 92 10.49 -9.37 4.66
C VAL A 92 11.34 -10.55 5.11
N ASN A 93 11.12 -11.06 6.33
CA ASN A 93 11.82 -12.24 6.85
C ASN A 93 11.53 -13.52 6.03
N ALA A 94 10.38 -13.58 5.36
CA ALA A 94 10.00 -14.68 4.46
C ALA A 94 10.38 -14.40 2.99
N SER A 95 11.08 -13.30 2.72
CA SER A 95 11.47 -12.84 1.37
C SER A 95 10.30 -12.60 0.41
N TYR A 96 9.09 -12.34 0.91
CA TYR A 96 7.93 -12.02 0.08
C TYR A 96 8.10 -10.64 -0.57
N TYR A 97 8.45 -9.65 0.25
CA TYR A 97 8.82 -8.31 -0.18
C TYR A 97 10.23 -7.96 0.27
N SER A 98 10.88 -7.07 -0.47
CA SER A 98 12.06 -6.35 -0.03
C SER A 98 11.73 -4.88 0.23
N PRO A 99 12.28 -4.29 1.30
CA PRO A 99 12.18 -2.86 1.49
C PRO A 99 13.02 -2.12 0.45
N LEU A 100 12.49 -1.00 -0.03
CA LEU A 100 13.18 -0.08 -0.93
C LEU A 100 13.17 1.33 -0.35
N GLU A 101 14.20 2.08 -0.67
CA GLU A 101 14.22 3.53 -0.48
C GLU A 101 13.99 4.19 -1.84
N ILE A 102 12.96 5.03 -1.92
CA ILE A 102 12.51 5.68 -3.15
C ILE A 102 12.36 7.18 -2.93
N SER A 103 12.53 7.96 -4.00
CA SER A 103 12.22 9.39 -4.01
C SER A 103 10.84 9.61 -4.61
N VAL A 104 9.91 10.14 -3.82
CA VAL A 104 8.52 10.40 -4.21
C VAL A 104 8.32 11.89 -4.46
N GLU A 105 7.73 12.25 -5.59
CA GLU A 105 7.36 13.64 -5.90
C GLU A 105 6.09 14.03 -5.14
N THR A 106 6.15 15.15 -4.41
CA THR A 106 5.02 15.70 -3.67
C THR A 106 4.88 17.20 -3.93
N ASP A 107 3.77 17.78 -3.49
CA ASP A 107 3.55 19.23 -3.44
C ASP A 107 4.60 19.98 -2.60
N LYS A 108 5.24 19.27 -1.66
CA LYS A 108 6.30 19.77 -0.77
C LYS A 108 7.72 19.53 -1.32
N GLY A 109 7.84 18.96 -2.51
CA GLY A 109 9.10 18.56 -3.14
C GLY A 109 9.36 17.04 -3.09
N LEU A 110 10.60 16.65 -3.39
CA LEU A 110 11.01 15.24 -3.34
C LEU A 110 11.17 14.77 -1.89
N LEU A 111 10.54 13.63 -1.56
CA LEU A 111 10.63 12.99 -0.26
C LEU A 111 11.22 11.59 -0.39
N LEU A 112 12.24 11.32 0.41
CA LEU A 112 12.82 10.00 0.55
C LEU A 112 11.92 9.15 1.45
N CYS A 113 11.42 8.04 0.91
CA CYS A 113 10.45 7.18 1.58
C CYS A 113 10.90 5.73 1.54
N ARG A 114 10.62 5.01 2.63
CA ARG A 114 10.61 3.54 2.61
C ARG A 114 9.36 3.07 1.87
N THR A 115 9.50 2.03 1.07
CA THR A 115 8.38 1.28 0.50
C THR A 115 8.75 -0.20 0.39
N TYR A 116 7.89 -1.02 -0.19
CA TYR A 116 8.13 -2.45 -0.37
C TYR A 116 7.84 -2.87 -1.81
N GLN A 117 8.67 -3.76 -2.36
CA GLN A 117 8.46 -4.39 -3.66
C GLN A 117 8.54 -5.90 -3.51
N MET A 118 7.63 -6.64 -4.13
CA MET A 118 7.73 -8.10 -4.17
C MET A 118 9.00 -8.54 -4.89
N ASN A 119 9.72 -9.52 -4.33
CA ASN A 119 10.95 -10.03 -4.92
C ASN A 119 10.69 -10.84 -6.20
N ASN A 120 9.69 -11.71 -6.13
CA ASN A 120 9.20 -12.52 -7.23
C ASN A 120 7.69 -12.68 -7.05
N PHE A 121 6.93 -12.64 -8.15
CA PHE A 121 5.48 -12.83 -8.07
C PHE A 121 4.94 -13.47 -9.34
N HIS A 122 3.82 -14.17 -9.18
CA HIS A 122 2.95 -14.57 -10.27
C HIS A 122 1.83 -13.56 -10.40
N ALA A 123 1.79 -12.88 -11.54
CA ALA A 123 0.76 -11.89 -11.83
C ALA A 123 -0.63 -12.54 -11.79
N CYS A 124 -1.53 -11.97 -11.00
CA CYS A 124 -2.92 -12.41 -10.94
C CYS A 124 -3.83 -11.26 -10.46
N PRO A 125 -5.13 -11.28 -10.81
CA PRO A 125 -6.06 -10.26 -10.38
C PRO A 125 -6.20 -10.21 -8.85
N PRO A 126 -6.38 -9.01 -8.25
CA PRO A 126 -6.79 -8.89 -6.86
C PRO A 126 -8.19 -9.45 -6.62
N SER A 127 -8.53 -9.70 -5.36
CA SER A 127 -9.93 -9.91 -4.99
C SER A 127 -10.71 -8.60 -5.01
N LEU A 128 -12.04 -8.71 -5.07
CA LEU A 128 -12.93 -7.55 -4.99
C LEU A 128 -12.70 -6.78 -3.69
N GLN A 129 -12.54 -7.49 -2.58
CA GLN A 129 -12.36 -6.95 -1.24
C GLN A 129 -11.02 -6.21 -1.12
N TYR A 130 -9.93 -6.76 -1.66
CA TYR A 130 -8.64 -6.05 -1.71
C TYR A 130 -8.74 -4.76 -2.53
N LYS A 131 -9.34 -4.85 -3.74
CA LYS A 131 -9.54 -3.68 -4.60
C LYS A 131 -10.36 -2.59 -3.89
N GLN A 132 -11.43 -2.98 -3.18
CA GLN A 132 -12.26 -2.06 -2.41
C GLN A 132 -11.44 -1.32 -1.35
N VAL A 133 -10.60 -2.00 -0.57
CA VAL A 133 -9.74 -1.36 0.43
C VAL A 133 -8.77 -0.35 -0.21
N VAL A 134 -8.15 -0.72 -1.33
CA VAL A 134 -7.24 0.16 -2.09
C VAL A 134 -7.98 1.40 -2.59
N CYS A 135 -9.18 1.24 -3.18
CA CYS A 135 -9.98 2.36 -3.68
C CYS A 135 -10.47 3.28 -2.55
N LEU A 136 -10.95 2.70 -1.44
CA LEU A 136 -11.37 3.47 -0.26
C LEU A 136 -10.21 4.27 0.33
N GLY A 137 -9.01 3.71 0.38
CA GLY A 137 -7.81 4.41 0.85
C GLY A 137 -7.39 5.54 -0.09
N ALA A 138 -7.46 5.30 -1.41
CA ALA A 138 -7.18 6.30 -2.42
C ALA A 138 -8.16 7.49 -2.33
N GLU A 139 -9.45 7.22 -2.16
CA GLU A 139 -10.48 8.24 -1.99
C GLU A 139 -10.33 8.99 -0.67
N GLN A 140 -10.18 8.27 0.46
CA GLN A 140 -10.04 8.85 1.81
C GLN A 140 -8.91 9.88 1.88
N ASN A 141 -7.80 9.61 1.18
CA ASN A 141 -6.60 10.46 1.23
C ASN A 141 -6.47 11.40 0.04
N GLY A 142 -7.48 11.49 -0.84
CA GLY A 142 -7.51 12.44 -1.94
C GLY A 142 -6.45 12.19 -3.03
N LEU A 143 -6.22 10.93 -3.40
CA LEU A 143 -5.42 10.62 -4.59
C LEU A 143 -6.10 11.18 -5.86
N PRO A 144 -5.34 11.48 -6.94
CA PRO A 144 -5.92 12.09 -8.14
C PRO A 144 -7.10 11.29 -8.71
N VAL A 145 -8.15 11.99 -9.12
CA VAL A 145 -9.40 11.39 -9.62
C VAL A 145 -9.15 10.41 -10.76
N ASP A 146 -8.26 10.73 -11.69
CA ASP A 146 -7.95 9.84 -12.80
C ASP A 146 -7.16 8.61 -12.34
N TYR A 147 -6.32 8.71 -11.30
CA TYR A 147 -5.69 7.55 -10.70
C TYR A 147 -6.71 6.64 -10.02
N LEU A 148 -7.68 7.22 -9.29
CA LEU A 148 -8.77 6.47 -8.67
C LEU A 148 -9.60 5.72 -9.71
N LYS A 149 -9.93 6.34 -10.86
CA LYS A 149 -10.61 5.66 -11.97
C LYS A 149 -9.80 4.47 -12.50
N ARG A 150 -8.47 4.61 -12.63
CA ARG A 150 -7.60 3.50 -13.02
C ARG A 150 -7.64 2.36 -12.01
N LEU A 151 -7.66 2.66 -10.70
CA LEU A 151 -7.80 1.64 -9.66
C LEU A 151 -9.15 0.92 -9.73
N GLN A 152 -10.24 1.67 -9.93
CA GLN A 152 -11.59 1.11 -10.04
C GLN A 152 -11.75 0.18 -11.24
N ALA A 153 -11.09 0.51 -12.36
CA ALA A 153 -11.09 -0.25 -13.60
C ALA A 153 -10.28 -1.56 -13.54
N ILE A 154 -9.53 -1.82 -12.47
CA ILE A 154 -8.79 -3.08 -12.31
C ILE A 154 -9.78 -4.25 -12.22
N GLU A 155 -9.58 -5.24 -13.10
CA GLU A 155 -10.31 -6.50 -13.05
C GLU A 155 -9.98 -7.26 -11.77
N THR A 156 -11.00 -7.89 -11.19
CA THR A 156 -10.85 -8.70 -9.98
C THR A 156 -11.03 -10.17 -10.32
N ASN A 157 -10.58 -11.04 -9.42
CA ASN A 157 -11.00 -12.43 -9.45
C ASN A 157 -12.47 -12.55 -9.00
N ASN A 158 -12.96 -13.79 -8.95
CA ASN A 158 -14.35 -14.11 -8.59
C ASN A 158 -14.53 -14.45 -7.10
N TYR A 159 -13.59 -14.08 -6.22
CA TYR A 159 -13.71 -14.35 -4.79
C TYR A 159 -14.77 -13.46 -4.13
N SER A 160 -15.70 -14.07 -3.39
CA SER A 160 -16.80 -13.38 -2.71
C SER A 160 -16.98 -13.80 -1.25
N GLY A 161 -15.97 -14.46 -0.66
CA GLY A 161 -16.01 -14.90 0.73
C GLY A 161 -15.55 -13.83 1.73
N PRO A 162 -15.47 -14.18 3.03
CA PRO A 162 -14.93 -13.32 4.07
C PRO A 162 -13.48 -12.91 3.79
N SER A 163 -13.07 -11.75 4.29
CA SER A 163 -11.68 -11.27 4.16
C SER A 163 -11.35 -10.23 5.24
N LEU A 164 -10.11 -9.73 5.24
CA LEU A 164 -9.72 -8.66 6.16
C LEU A 164 -10.58 -7.37 6.03
N LEU A 165 -11.31 -7.20 4.92
CA LEU A 165 -12.28 -6.10 4.80
C LEU A 165 -13.34 -6.14 5.92
N ASP A 166 -13.75 -7.31 6.39
CA ASP A 166 -14.76 -7.47 7.44
C ASP A 166 -14.25 -6.92 8.80
N GLU A 167 -12.97 -7.15 9.09
CA GLU A 167 -12.30 -6.59 10.28
C GLU A 167 -12.16 -5.07 10.17
N ILE A 168 -11.73 -4.56 9.02
CA ILE A 168 -11.55 -3.11 8.77
C ILE A 168 -12.89 -2.36 8.89
N THR A 169 -13.97 -2.92 8.34
CA THR A 169 -15.30 -2.30 8.41
C THR A 169 -15.88 -2.32 9.81
N THR A 170 -15.48 -3.28 10.66
CA THR A 170 -15.86 -3.30 12.07
C THR A 170 -15.21 -2.15 12.83
N VAL A 171 -13.91 -1.87 12.62
CA VAL A 171 -13.20 -0.73 13.23
C VAL A 171 -13.88 0.60 12.86
N LYS A 172 -14.23 0.80 11.59
CA LYS A 172 -14.91 2.03 11.12
C LYS A 172 -16.26 2.32 11.79
N LYS A 173 -16.92 1.34 12.42
CA LYS A 173 -18.20 1.56 13.10
C LYS A 173 -18.04 2.06 14.55
N VAL A 174 -16.82 2.03 15.08
CA VAL A 174 -16.52 2.34 16.49
C VAL A 174 -15.97 3.78 16.66
N ASP A 175 -15.51 4.40 15.58
CA ASP A 175 -15.06 5.79 15.50
C ASP A 175 -16.20 6.75 15.07
#